data_AF-A0A0G0MC91-F1
#
_entry.id   AF-A0A0G0MC91-F1
#
_cell.length_a   1.000
_cell.length_b   1.000
_cell.length_c   1.000
_cell.angle_alpha   90.00
_cell.angle_beta   90.00
_cell.angle_gamma   90.00
#
_symmetry.space_group_name_H-M   'P 1'
#
loop_
_entity.id
_entity.type
_entity.pdbx_description
1 polymer ?
#
loop_
_entity_poly.entity_id
_entity_poly.type
_entity_poly.pdbx_seq_one_letter_code
_entity_poly.pdbx_strand_id
1 'polypeptide(L)'
;MEIVDLSQSLFDGMEVYPGDPEVRIKQIHTLNKEGWRLRYLQFSTHIGTHADGLSHMDKKGTTIDKMPISKFIGKTVLVKPSDNFPQGIGLAFRDNILGLDIFKKIVDARPLFVIAGDKCDFELEMERKLLQAGVLTMAGLVNMNKLPRNKPFTFYGVPLNIKNGDGSPIRAFAVLG
;
A
#
# COMPACT_ATOMS: atom_id res chain seq x y z
N MET A 1 9.75 19.55 10.25
CA MET A 1 9.12 18.24 10.01
C MET A 1 8.69 18.22 8.55
N GLU A 2 9.34 17.39 7.74
CA GLU A 2 9.03 17.27 6.32
C GLU A 2 8.04 16.12 6.12
N ILE A 3 7.03 16.32 5.27
CA ILE A 3 6.03 15.31 4.92
C ILE A 3 6.15 15.02 3.43
N VAL A 4 6.36 13.74 3.09
CA VAL A 4 6.45 13.27 1.71
C VAL A 4 5.14 12.56 1.37
N ASP A 5 4.40 13.07 0.39
CA ASP A 5 3.24 12.38 -0.19
C ASP A 5 3.70 11.23 -1.09
N LEU A 6 3.22 10.02 -0.77
CA LEU A 6 3.59 8.78 -1.44
C LEU A 6 2.42 8.20 -2.25
N SER A 7 1.34 8.97 -2.43
CA SER A 7 0.11 8.50 -3.06
C SER A 7 0.01 8.89 -4.54
N GLN A 8 -0.48 7.96 -5.35
CA GLN A 8 -0.92 8.24 -6.71
C GLN A 8 -2.21 9.07 -6.70
N SER A 9 -2.39 9.91 -7.73
CA SER A 9 -3.67 10.54 -7.99
C SER A 9 -4.61 9.52 -8.63
N LEU A 10 -5.82 9.36 -8.09
CA LEU A 10 -6.87 8.57 -8.74
C LEU A 10 -7.60 9.44 -9.76
N PHE A 11 -7.76 8.92 -10.99
CA PHE A 11 -8.46 9.61 -12.07
C PHE A 11 -9.29 8.64 -12.92
N ASP A 12 -10.30 9.18 -13.62
CA ASP A 12 -11.18 8.41 -14.50
C ASP A 12 -10.35 7.77 -15.63
N GLY A 13 -10.53 6.46 -15.84
CA GLY A 13 -9.82 5.73 -16.88
C GLY A 13 -8.32 5.50 -16.64
N MET A 14 -7.84 5.63 -15.39
CA MET A 14 -6.46 5.24 -15.06
C MET A 14 -6.19 3.76 -15.33
N GLU A 15 -4.92 3.42 -15.52
CA GLU A 15 -4.49 2.03 -15.69
C GLU A 15 -4.85 1.21 -14.44
N VAL A 16 -5.30 -0.02 -14.69
CA VAL A 16 -5.68 -1.00 -13.67
C VAL A 16 -4.91 -2.29 -13.91
N TYR A 17 -4.82 -3.14 -12.89
CA TYR A 17 -4.26 -4.47 -13.06
C TYR A 17 -5.03 -5.25 -14.14
N PRO A 18 -4.37 -6.05 -15.01
CA PRO A 18 -5.08 -6.82 -16.03
C PRO A 18 -6.18 -7.72 -15.45
N GLY A 19 -7.44 -7.42 -15.78
CA GLY A 19 -8.62 -8.14 -15.29
C GLY A 19 -9.41 -7.42 -14.20
N ASP A 20 -8.87 -6.35 -13.62
CA ASP A 20 -9.58 -5.52 -12.64
C ASP A 20 -10.66 -4.63 -13.30
N PRO A 21 -11.68 -4.22 -12.54
CA PRO A 21 -12.68 -3.26 -13.01
C PRO A 21 -12.05 -1.88 -13.27
N GLU A 22 -12.50 -1.23 -14.34
CA GLU A 22 -12.11 0.14 -14.66
C GLU A 22 -12.43 1.12 -13.50
N VAL A 23 -11.55 2.10 -13.32
CA VAL A 23 -11.80 3.26 -12.46
C VAL A 23 -12.75 4.22 -13.14
N ARG A 24 -13.85 4.57 -12.46
CA ARG A 24 -14.82 5.56 -12.93
C ARG A 24 -15.00 6.67 -11.91
N ILE A 25 -14.68 7.90 -12.30
CA ILE A 25 -14.85 9.12 -11.49
C ILE A 25 -15.71 10.12 -12.25
N LYS A 26 -17.03 10.03 -12.06
CA LYS A 26 -18.01 10.79 -12.85
C LYS A 26 -18.57 11.96 -12.06
N GLN A 27 -18.66 13.15 -12.67
CA GLN A 27 -19.38 14.27 -12.07
C GLN A 27 -20.89 14.04 -12.17
N ILE A 28 -21.56 14.00 -11.02
CA ILE A 28 -23.01 13.78 -10.90
C ILE A 28 -23.74 15.10 -10.69
N HIS A 29 -23.21 15.96 -9.82
CA HIS A 29 -23.75 17.31 -9.57
C HIS A 29 -22.74 18.40 -9.92
N THR A 30 -23.26 19.56 -10.29
CA THR A 30 -22.52 20.76 -10.66
C THR A 30 -22.97 21.96 -9.82
N LEU A 31 -22.09 22.95 -9.64
CA LEU A 31 -22.46 24.16 -8.90
C LEU A 31 -23.61 24.93 -9.56
N ASN A 32 -23.63 25.03 -10.89
CA ASN A 32 -24.61 25.85 -11.60
C ASN A 32 -26.04 25.28 -11.52
N LYS A 33 -26.17 23.96 -11.43
CA LYS A 33 -27.48 23.30 -11.44
C LYS A 33 -27.95 22.92 -10.03
N GLU A 34 -27.07 22.35 -9.21
CA GLU A 34 -27.44 21.87 -7.89
C GLU A 34 -26.93 22.75 -6.74
N GLY A 35 -26.01 23.70 -6.99
CA GLY A 35 -25.37 24.51 -5.93
C GLY A 35 -24.19 23.83 -5.22
N TRP A 36 -23.89 22.58 -5.56
CA TRP A 36 -22.81 21.77 -4.98
C TRP A 36 -22.24 20.80 -6.02
N ARG A 37 -20.98 20.39 -5.83
CA ARG A 37 -20.35 19.37 -6.69
C ARG A 37 -20.37 18.02 -5.99
N LEU A 38 -20.72 16.99 -6.75
CA LEU A 38 -20.67 15.60 -6.31
C LEU A 38 -20.06 14.76 -7.41
N ARG A 39 -19.14 13.86 -7.06
CA ARG A 39 -18.58 12.86 -7.96
C ARG A 39 -18.95 11.47 -7.46
N TYR A 40 -19.33 10.59 -8.38
CA TYR A 40 -19.44 9.15 -8.17
C TYR A 40 -18.07 8.51 -8.40
N LEU A 41 -17.67 7.61 -7.51
CA LEU A 41 -16.40 6.88 -7.59
C LEU A 41 -16.69 5.37 -7.62
N GLN A 42 -16.06 4.67 -8.55
CA GLN A 42 -16.01 3.21 -8.66
C GLN A 42 -14.56 2.79 -8.95
N PHE A 43 -14.03 1.83 -8.21
CA PHE A 43 -12.69 1.29 -8.38
C PHE A 43 -12.52 -0.03 -7.61
N SER A 44 -11.49 -0.81 -7.91
CA SER A 44 -11.11 -1.99 -7.13
C SER A 44 -10.48 -1.62 -5.78
N THR A 45 -10.49 -2.55 -4.82
CA THR A 45 -9.84 -2.38 -3.51
C THR A 45 -8.31 -2.22 -3.61
N HIS A 46 -7.73 -2.61 -4.74
CA HIS A 46 -6.28 -2.64 -5.00
C HIS A 46 -5.84 -1.56 -6.02
N ILE A 47 -6.64 -0.51 -6.19
CA ILE A 47 -6.31 0.56 -7.15
C ILE A 47 -5.21 1.50 -6.64
N GLY A 48 -4.25 1.83 -7.51
CA GLY A 48 -3.26 2.87 -7.26
C GLY A 48 -2.44 2.56 -6.01
N THR A 49 -2.30 3.55 -5.12
CA THR A 49 -1.66 3.35 -3.81
C THR A 49 -2.63 2.71 -2.83
N HIS A 50 -2.34 1.49 -2.40
CA HIS A 50 -3.27 0.70 -1.59
C HIS A 50 -2.55 -0.17 -0.54
N ALA A 51 -3.34 -0.71 0.39
CA ALA A 51 -2.92 -1.68 1.38
C ALA A 51 -3.75 -2.96 1.23
N ASP A 52 -3.09 -4.09 1.34
CA ASP A 52 -3.73 -5.41 1.27
C ASP A 52 -3.98 -5.92 2.68
N GLY A 53 -5.23 -6.33 2.90
CA GLY A 53 -5.59 -7.15 4.04
C GLY A 53 -5.08 -8.59 3.85
N LEU A 54 -4.87 -9.30 4.96
CA LEU A 54 -4.44 -10.70 4.93
C LEU A 54 -5.45 -11.57 4.16
N SER A 55 -6.74 -11.23 4.22
CA SER A 55 -7.80 -11.94 3.50
C SER A 55 -7.69 -11.86 1.97
N HIS A 56 -6.87 -10.96 1.42
CA HIS A 56 -6.66 -10.86 -0.03
C HIS A 56 -6.12 -12.17 -0.63
N MET A 57 -5.18 -12.82 0.06
CA MET A 57 -4.57 -14.08 -0.43
C MET A 57 -4.48 -15.21 0.60
N ASP A 58 -5.00 -15.01 1.80
CA ASP A 58 -5.22 -16.06 2.81
C ASP A 58 -6.73 -16.26 3.08
N LYS A 59 -7.23 -17.47 2.85
CA LYS A 59 -8.63 -17.84 3.15
C LYS A 59 -9.00 -17.69 4.62
N LYS A 60 -8.01 -17.74 5.53
CA LYS A 60 -8.17 -17.51 6.97
C LYS A 60 -7.73 -16.10 7.39
N GLY A 61 -7.33 -15.29 6.41
CA GLY A 61 -6.84 -13.94 6.61
C GLY A 61 -7.92 -13.03 7.18
N THR A 62 -7.48 -12.07 8.00
CA THR A 62 -8.36 -11.05 8.57
C THR A 62 -8.63 -9.97 7.51
N THR A 63 -9.87 -9.48 7.46
CA THR A 63 -10.31 -8.38 6.60
C THR A 63 -9.91 -7.03 7.19
N ILE A 64 -9.71 -6.00 6.35
CA ILE A 64 -9.17 -4.70 6.76
C ILE A 64 -10.00 -4.03 7.87
N ASP A 65 -11.33 -4.16 7.83
CA ASP A 65 -12.25 -3.58 8.81
C ASP A 65 -12.11 -4.15 10.23
N LYS A 66 -11.48 -5.31 10.36
CA LYS A 66 -11.24 -5.97 11.65
C LYS A 66 -9.81 -5.74 12.16
N MET A 67 -8.95 -5.11 11.38
CA MET A 67 -7.59 -4.83 11.78
C MET A 67 -7.49 -3.51 12.54
N PRO A 68 -6.73 -3.44 13.65
CA PRO A 68 -6.43 -2.17 14.30
C PRO A 68 -5.68 -1.23 13.35
N ILE A 69 -6.11 0.04 13.29
CA ILE A 69 -5.48 1.07 12.46
C ILE A 69 -3.96 1.21 12.69
N SER A 70 -3.50 0.92 13.90
CA SER A 70 -2.08 0.96 14.27
C SER A 70 -1.22 -0.06 13.50
N LYS A 71 -1.82 -1.05 12.83
CA LYS A 71 -1.10 -2.00 11.96
C LYS A 71 -0.61 -1.38 10.65
N PHE A 72 -1.18 -0.24 10.25
CA PHE A 72 -0.88 0.44 8.98
C PHE A 72 -0.01 1.71 9.17
N ILE A 73 0.53 1.89 10.37
CA ILE A 73 1.34 3.04 10.77
C ILE A 73 2.57 2.50 11.49
N GLY A 74 3.75 3.03 11.19
CA GLY A 74 4.94 2.56 11.88
C GLY A 74 6.22 3.23 11.45
N LYS A 75 7.27 3.00 12.24
CA LYS A 75 8.63 3.29 11.79
C LYS A 75 8.95 2.41 10.59
N THR A 76 9.58 2.97 9.58
CA THR A 76 9.86 2.32 8.30
C THR A 76 11.23 2.73 7.79
N VAL A 77 11.89 1.84 7.07
CA VAL A 77 13.15 2.13 6.38
C VAL A 77 13.05 1.78 4.89
N LEU A 78 13.66 2.62 4.04
CA LEU A 78 13.84 2.31 2.63
C LEU A 78 15.12 1.48 2.44
N VAL A 79 14.98 0.24 1.98
CA VAL A 79 16.05 -0.77 1.85
C VAL A 79 16.19 -1.31 0.43
N LYS A 80 17.31 -1.98 0.15
CA LYS A 80 17.50 -2.88 -0.99
C LYS A 80 17.33 -4.34 -0.55
N PRO A 81 16.94 -5.26 -1.45
CA PRO A 81 16.93 -6.71 -1.20
C PRO A 81 18.24 -7.24 -0.59
N SER A 82 19.38 -6.67 -0.99
CA SER A 82 20.72 -7.03 -0.50
C SER A 82 21.02 -6.58 0.94
N ASP A 83 20.30 -5.59 1.48
CA ASP A 83 20.62 -4.97 2.78
C ASP A 83 20.24 -5.89 3.94
N ASN A 84 20.90 -5.77 5.10
CA ASN A 84 20.42 -6.42 6.32
C ASN A 84 19.17 -5.71 6.83
N PHE A 85 18.08 -6.45 7.01
CA PHE A 85 16.80 -5.85 7.40
C PHE A 85 16.73 -5.62 8.91
N PRO A 86 16.38 -4.40 9.36
CA PRO A 86 16.10 -4.16 10.77
C PRO A 86 14.84 -4.90 11.21
N GLN A 87 14.82 -5.35 12.47
CA GLN A 87 13.71 -6.12 12.99
C GLN A 87 12.56 -5.21 13.47
N GLY A 88 11.32 -5.67 13.31
CA GLY A 88 10.16 -5.05 13.96
C GLY A 88 9.76 -3.67 13.44
N ILE A 89 10.27 -3.26 12.27
CA ILE A 89 9.91 -2.01 11.60
C ILE A 89 9.41 -2.30 10.18
N GLY A 90 8.69 -1.36 9.57
CA GLY A 90 8.27 -1.49 8.17
C GLY A 90 9.46 -1.50 7.21
N LEU A 91 9.36 -2.29 6.14
CA LEU A 91 10.38 -2.37 5.10
C LEU A 91 9.81 -1.82 3.80
N ALA A 92 10.45 -0.82 3.22
CA ALA A 92 10.06 -0.23 1.96
C ALA A 92 11.09 -0.51 0.86
N PHE A 93 10.61 -0.83 -0.34
CA PHE A 93 11.41 -1.19 -1.51
C PHE A 93 10.94 -0.37 -2.72
N ARG A 94 11.87 0.05 -3.59
CA ARG A 94 11.56 0.98 -4.71
C ARG A 94 12.08 0.62 -6.10
N ASP A 95 13.05 -0.29 -6.22
CA ASP A 95 13.85 -0.43 -7.46
C ASP A 95 13.61 -1.74 -8.23
N ASN A 96 13.18 -2.82 -7.56
CA ASN A 96 13.10 -4.17 -8.16
C ASN A 96 11.80 -4.88 -7.77
N ILE A 97 11.32 -5.78 -8.62
CA ILE A 97 10.25 -6.71 -8.27
C ILE A 97 10.77 -7.66 -7.16
N LEU A 98 9.98 -7.87 -6.11
CA LEU A 98 10.33 -8.72 -4.99
C LEU A 98 9.87 -10.15 -5.27
N GLY A 99 10.85 -11.05 -5.39
CA GLY A 99 10.63 -12.48 -5.54
C GLY A 99 10.83 -13.26 -4.24
N LEU A 100 10.68 -14.59 -4.36
CA LEU A 100 10.78 -15.52 -3.22
C LEU A 100 12.20 -15.68 -2.64
N ASP A 101 13.23 -15.23 -3.34
CA ASP A 101 14.64 -15.33 -2.91
C ASP A 101 14.91 -14.58 -1.60
N ILE A 102 14.16 -13.50 -1.34
CA ILE A 102 14.26 -12.72 -0.09
C ILE A 102 13.14 -12.99 0.92
N PHE A 103 12.19 -13.87 0.61
CA PHE A 103 11.02 -14.14 1.46
C PHE A 103 11.40 -14.47 2.90
N LYS A 104 12.31 -15.46 3.08
CA LYS A 104 12.75 -15.89 4.41
C LYS A 104 13.39 -14.73 5.19
N LYS A 105 14.21 -13.94 4.50
CA LYS A 105 14.90 -12.79 5.10
C LYS A 105 13.92 -11.72 5.58
N ILE A 106 12.85 -11.47 4.82
CA ILE A 106 11.77 -10.56 5.22
C ILE A 106 11.04 -11.10 6.45
N VAL A 107 10.60 -12.36 6.43
CA VAL A 107 9.84 -12.95 7.55
C VAL A 107 10.67 -13.00 8.84
N ASP A 108 11.95 -13.35 8.75
CA ASP A 108 12.87 -13.37 9.90
C ASP A 108 13.05 -11.97 10.53
N ALA A 109 12.88 -10.90 9.74
CA ALA A 109 12.91 -9.53 10.24
C ALA A 109 11.63 -9.13 11.00
N ARG A 110 10.53 -9.90 10.88
CA ARG A 110 9.24 -9.64 11.54
C ARG A 110 8.76 -8.19 11.33
N PRO A 111 8.66 -7.70 10.08
CA PRO A 111 8.32 -6.31 9.82
C PRO A 111 6.87 -6.01 10.20
N LEU A 112 6.56 -4.73 10.40
CA LEU A 112 5.18 -4.28 10.60
C LEU A 112 4.33 -4.50 9.34
N PHE A 113 4.94 -4.22 8.19
CA PHE A 113 4.39 -4.34 6.84
C PHE A 113 5.55 -4.26 5.83
N VAL A 114 5.29 -4.65 4.59
CA VAL A 114 6.20 -4.48 3.46
C VAL A 114 5.56 -3.55 2.42
N ILE A 115 6.33 -2.56 1.98
CA ILE A 115 5.91 -1.53 1.03
C ILE A 115 6.67 -1.70 -0.28
N ALA A 116 5.96 -1.67 -1.39
CA ALA A 116 6.48 -1.61 -2.74
C ALA A 116 5.96 -0.36 -3.49
N GLY A 117 6.81 0.28 -4.28
CA GLY A 117 6.42 1.42 -5.11
C GLY A 117 7.54 1.90 -6.04
N ASP A 118 7.27 2.97 -6.78
CA ASP A 118 8.06 3.44 -7.92
C ASP A 118 8.30 2.33 -8.96
N LYS A 119 9.45 1.64 -8.92
CA LYS A 119 9.82 0.54 -9.83
C LYS A 119 9.76 -0.83 -9.16
N CYS A 120 9.28 -0.90 -7.93
CA CYS A 120 9.14 -2.11 -7.15
C CYS A 120 7.67 -2.54 -7.10
N ASP A 121 7.46 -3.84 -7.26
CA ASP A 121 6.19 -4.52 -7.06
C ASP A 121 6.47 -5.93 -6.49
N PHE A 122 5.44 -6.71 -6.20
CA PHE A 122 5.56 -8.08 -5.72
C PHE A 122 5.35 -9.08 -6.86
N GLU A 123 6.14 -10.16 -6.88
CA GLU A 123 5.68 -11.37 -7.58
C GLU A 123 4.44 -11.92 -6.86
N LEU A 124 3.46 -12.43 -7.62
CA LEU A 124 2.20 -12.95 -7.08
C LEU A 124 2.40 -13.96 -5.93
N GLU A 125 3.35 -14.89 -6.10
CA GLU A 125 3.63 -15.90 -5.07
C GLU A 125 4.39 -15.34 -3.86
N MET A 126 5.16 -14.26 -4.05
CA MET A 126 5.82 -13.56 -2.95
C MET A 126 4.79 -12.86 -2.06
N GLU A 127 3.91 -12.08 -2.66
CA GLU A 127 2.81 -11.40 -1.95
C GLU A 127 1.91 -12.39 -1.21
N ARG A 128 1.48 -13.46 -1.91
CA ARG A 128 0.68 -14.54 -1.32
C ARG A 128 1.33 -15.08 -0.04
N LYS A 129 2.62 -15.39 -0.08
CA LYS A 129 3.33 -15.96 1.07
C LYS A 129 3.53 -14.94 2.20
N LEU A 130 3.76 -13.66 1.90
CA LEU A 130 3.84 -12.62 2.92
C LEU A 130 2.52 -12.50 3.68
N LEU A 131 1.39 -12.41 2.96
CA LEU A 131 0.07 -12.31 3.56
C LEU A 131 -0.28 -13.56 4.38
N GLN A 132 0.03 -14.77 3.88
CA GLN A 132 -0.15 -16.01 4.64
C GLN A 132 0.77 -16.12 5.86
N ALA A 133 1.92 -15.44 5.86
CA ALA A 133 2.80 -15.32 7.02
C ALA A 133 2.36 -14.20 8.00
N GLY A 134 1.23 -13.53 7.73
CA GLY A 134 0.70 -12.45 8.57
C GLY A 134 1.40 -11.10 8.37
N VAL A 135 2.15 -10.93 7.27
CA VAL A 135 2.83 -9.68 6.92
C VAL A 135 1.96 -8.92 5.92
N LEU A 136 1.49 -7.74 6.31
CA LEU A 136 0.72 -6.85 5.43
C LEU A 136 1.58 -6.32 4.28
N THR A 137 0.99 -6.19 3.10
CA THR A 137 1.61 -5.58 1.92
C THR A 137 0.91 -4.26 1.57
N MET A 138 1.67 -3.37 0.96
CA MET A 138 1.20 -2.10 0.44
C MET A 138 1.93 -1.83 -0.86
N ALA A 139 1.19 -1.54 -1.93
CA ALA A 139 1.73 -1.41 -3.27
C ALA A 139 1.31 -0.10 -3.94
N GLY A 140 1.96 0.19 -5.06
CA GLY A 140 1.65 1.37 -5.88
C GLY A 140 2.02 2.70 -5.21
N LEU A 141 2.98 2.73 -4.28
CA LEU A 141 3.50 3.99 -3.76
C LEU A 141 4.33 4.72 -4.82
N VAL A 142 4.39 6.04 -4.74
CA VAL A 142 5.20 6.90 -5.62
C VAL A 142 6.08 7.84 -4.82
N ASN A 143 7.00 8.54 -5.48
CA ASN A 143 7.91 9.51 -4.87
C ASN A 143 8.85 8.89 -3.82
N MET A 144 9.08 7.58 -3.85
CA MET A 144 9.90 6.91 -2.86
C MET A 144 11.38 7.31 -2.98
N ASN A 145 11.79 7.85 -4.14
CA ASN A 145 13.07 8.51 -4.33
C ASN A 145 13.33 9.73 -3.41
N LYS A 146 12.29 10.31 -2.79
CA LYS A 146 12.42 11.41 -1.81
C LYS A 146 12.67 10.92 -0.39
N LEU A 147 12.52 9.60 -0.14
CA LEU A 147 12.71 9.03 1.19
C LEU A 147 14.19 8.79 1.47
N PRO A 148 14.65 8.98 2.72
CA PRO A 148 16.04 8.76 3.07
C PRO A 148 16.34 7.26 3.10
N ARG A 149 17.31 6.83 2.30
CA ARG A 149 17.78 5.44 2.28
C ARG A 149 18.43 5.07 3.62
N ASN A 150 18.12 3.88 4.14
CA ASN A 150 18.68 3.32 5.37
C ASN A 150 18.56 4.21 6.63
N LYS A 151 17.67 5.21 6.61
CA LYS A 151 17.31 6.00 7.79
C LYS A 151 15.82 5.80 8.08
N PRO A 152 15.44 5.67 9.35
CA PRO A 152 14.05 5.47 9.72
C PRO A 152 13.24 6.76 9.48
N PHE A 153 12.02 6.59 8.96
CA PHE A 153 10.97 7.60 8.93
C PHE A 153 9.69 7.00 9.52
N THR A 154 8.67 7.82 9.80
CA THR A 154 7.36 7.28 10.19
C THR A 154 6.45 7.25 8.97
N PHE A 155 5.96 6.07 8.62
CA PHE A 155 5.03 5.85 7.53
C PHE A 155 3.58 5.81 8.04
N TYR A 156 2.67 6.38 7.26
CA TYR A 156 1.23 6.35 7.46
C TYR A 156 0.58 5.89 6.16
N GLY A 157 -0.10 4.74 6.19
CA GLY A 157 -0.80 4.16 5.03
C GLY A 157 -2.13 3.56 5.42
N VAL A 158 -2.99 4.38 6.05
CA VAL A 158 -4.23 3.91 6.64
C VAL A 158 -5.30 3.62 5.57
N PRO A 159 -5.92 2.43 5.58
CA PRO A 159 -7.01 2.07 4.67
C PRO A 159 -8.35 2.70 5.05
N LEU A 160 -9.24 2.79 4.07
CA LEU A 160 -10.66 2.98 4.33
C LEU A 160 -11.19 1.78 5.12
N ASN A 161 -12.15 2.02 6.00
CA ASN A 161 -12.80 0.97 6.79
C ASN A 161 -13.86 0.23 5.94
N ILE A 162 -13.41 -0.50 4.91
CA ILE A 162 -14.28 -1.25 4.00
C ILE A 162 -14.71 -2.54 4.70
N LYS A 163 -16.02 -2.66 4.97
CA LYS A 163 -16.61 -3.83 5.63
C LYS A 163 -16.31 -5.11 4.83
N ASN A 164 -15.72 -6.11 5.49
CA ASN A 164 -15.21 -7.34 4.87
C ASN A 164 -14.21 -7.09 3.71
N GLY A 165 -13.51 -5.96 3.71
CA GLY A 165 -12.57 -5.59 2.65
C GLY A 165 -11.32 -6.45 2.66
N ASP A 166 -10.91 -6.90 1.48
CA ASP A 166 -9.67 -7.62 1.21
C ASP A 166 -8.48 -6.68 0.99
N GLY A 167 -8.74 -5.47 0.51
CA GLY A 167 -7.77 -4.38 0.39
C GLY A 167 -8.45 -3.02 0.56
N SER A 168 -7.69 -1.94 0.45
CA SER A 168 -8.23 -0.59 0.26
C SER A 168 -7.18 0.34 -0.33
N PRO A 169 -7.58 1.30 -1.17
CA PRO A 169 -6.77 2.47 -1.45
C PRO A 169 -6.44 3.20 -0.14
N ILE A 170 -5.24 3.79 -0.08
CA ILE A 170 -4.72 4.51 1.08
C ILE A 170 -4.23 5.90 0.67
N ARG A 171 -4.29 6.86 1.61
CA ARG A 171 -3.48 8.08 1.50
C ARG A 171 -2.16 7.87 2.21
N ALA A 172 -1.18 7.35 1.48
CA ALA A 172 0.16 7.08 1.97
C ALA A 172 1.02 8.34 2.07
N PHE A 173 1.67 8.54 3.21
CA PHE A 173 2.69 9.58 3.37
C PHE A 173 3.75 9.18 4.41
N ALA A 174 4.92 9.81 4.32
CA ALA A 174 5.99 9.67 5.28
C ALA A 174 6.26 10.99 6.01
N VAL A 175 6.53 10.89 7.31
CA VAL A 175 7.03 11.99 8.15
C VAL A 175 8.51 11.75 8.40
N LEU A 176 9.34 12.67 7.91
CA LEU A 176 10.79 12.64 8.09
C LEU A 176 11.16 13.41 9.37
N GLY A 177 12.05 12.80 10.16
CA GLY A 177 12.61 13.36 11.40
C GLY A 177 13.92 14.10 11.17
#